data_AF-A0A850M3F1-F1
#
_entry.id   AF-A0A850M3F1-F1
#
_cell.length_a   1.000
_cell.length_b   1.000
_cell.length_c   1.000
_cell.angle_alpha   90.00
_cell.angle_beta   90.00
_cell.angle_gamma   90.00
#
_symmetry.space_group_name_H-M   'P 1'
#
loop_
_entity.id
_entity.type
_entity.pdbx_description
1 polymer ?
#
loop_
_entity_poly.entity_id
_entity_poly.type
_entity_poly.pdbx_seq_one_letter_code
_entity_poly.pdbx_strand_id
1 'polypeptide(L)'
;MEIEWDKIKSSPTKVYKIPGQNLLNLKEQSESQEKTIKDLTNTRNELSAKIDLLEKKITDLESEIKGKDEQLNSLEVFSNELKKQHAKELKAKNQMISELENSVSNKEEEIKGLNEDILGKNNKISELQDENSKLINKIPKIQNQISAKELEIENLKKEMAEKISQVENEIKSLKSHTDELQGIIKTKEDTLREKDKKIDELNKEINELNKKIEELNTEIDELKKQVPKKPVFEKAEEVIKGGSCPKCGFPIYEEYKIVEGERQLIRKYCPNISCGWTIIGKPKIAIALEAEMPEKVEKEIKIFKVKKDGLEETKTLNSKMVAIIADPSQDIIWIWKGKDSSRFEYAAATRQATRVKMEIVKIFHARIERVDEGEEPKNFPKLRK
;
A
#
# COMPACT_ATOMS: atom_id res chain seq x y z
N MET A 1 51.80 -51.11 -163.68
CA MET A 1 51.93 -52.43 -164.32
C MET A 1 50.81 -53.28 -163.74
N GLU A 2 49.71 -53.45 -164.49
CA GLU A 2 48.57 -54.26 -164.05
C GLU A 2 48.94 -55.74 -164.12
N ILE A 3 48.88 -56.44 -163.00
CA ILE A 3 49.15 -57.88 -162.90
C ILE A 3 47.83 -58.62 -163.14
N GLU A 4 47.75 -59.40 -164.23
CA GLU A 4 46.58 -60.24 -164.56
C GLU A 4 46.54 -61.52 -163.72
N TRP A 5 45.91 -61.47 -162.54
CA TRP A 5 45.90 -62.55 -161.55
C TRP A 5 45.20 -63.85 -161.98
N ASP A 6 44.28 -63.80 -162.95
CA ASP A 6 43.48 -64.96 -163.38
C ASP A 6 44.27 -65.97 -164.24
N LYS A 7 45.31 -65.51 -164.96
CA LYS A 7 46.22 -66.40 -165.70
C LYS A 7 47.17 -67.19 -164.80
N ILE A 8 47.49 -66.65 -163.62
CA ILE A 8 48.42 -67.29 -162.67
C ILE A 8 47.73 -68.41 -161.88
N LYS A 9 46.43 -68.28 -161.57
CA LYS A 9 45.63 -69.33 -160.89
C LYS A 9 45.41 -70.59 -161.74
N SER A 10 45.48 -70.50 -163.06
CA SER A 10 45.08 -71.57 -163.99
C SER A 10 46.24 -72.44 -164.53
N SER A 11 47.52 -72.07 -164.33
CA SER A 11 48.69 -72.88 -164.77
C SER A 11 50.02 -72.43 -164.10
N PRO A 12 50.37 -72.95 -162.90
CA PRO A 12 51.50 -72.48 -162.10
C PRO A 12 52.92 -72.89 -162.60
N THR A 13 53.05 -73.64 -163.69
CA THR A 13 54.27 -74.43 -164.01
C THR A 13 55.06 -74.04 -165.28
N LYS A 14 54.75 -72.94 -165.99
CA LYS A 14 55.61 -72.47 -167.10
C LYS A 14 56.71 -71.50 -166.65
N VAL A 15 57.88 -71.66 -167.26
CA VAL A 15 59.21 -71.12 -166.94
C VAL A 15 59.26 -69.58 -166.86
N TYR A 16 58.82 -69.03 -165.73
CA TYR A 16 59.40 -67.84 -165.10
C TYR A 16 59.93 -68.28 -163.72
N LYS A 17 61.19 -68.74 -163.68
CA LYS A 17 61.92 -69.10 -162.45
C LYS A 17 62.36 -67.84 -161.70
N ILE A 18 61.41 -67.09 -161.17
CA ILE A 18 61.31 -66.66 -159.76
C ILE A 18 59.82 -66.34 -159.62
N PRO A 19 59.09 -67.16 -158.86
CA PRO A 19 58.04 -67.95 -159.47
C PRO A 19 56.66 -67.44 -159.05
N GLY A 20 55.68 -67.55 -159.95
CA GLY A 20 54.27 -67.23 -159.68
C GLY A 20 53.72 -67.86 -158.40
N GLN A 21 54.27 -69.01 -157.94
CA GLN A 21 53.93 -69.64 -156.66
C GLN A 21 54.43 -68.85 -155.43
N ASN A 22 55.63 -68.27 -155.45
CA ASN A 22 56.08 -67.40 -154.35
C ASN A 22 55.26 -66.09 -154.33
N LEU A 23 54.89 -65.58 -155.51
CA LEU A 23 54.00 -64.42 -155.61
C LEU A 23 52.57 -64.74 -155.15
N LEU A 24 52.06 -65.94 -155.41
CA LEU A 24 50.79 -66.46 -154.88
C LEU A 24 50.86 -66.65 -153.37
N ASN A 25 51.91 -67.27 -152.83
CA ASN A 25 52.09 -67.43 -151.39
C ASN A 25 52.24 -66.07 -150.67
N LEU A 26 52.99 -65.13 -151.26
CA LEU A 26 53.09 -63.76 -150.77
C LEU A 26 51.76 -63.00 -150.87
N LYS A 27 50.94 -63.28 -151.90
CA LYS A 27 49.60 -62.72 -152.03
C LYS A 27 48.64 -63.31 -151.00
N GLU A 28 48.62 -64.63 -150.81
CA GLU A 28 47.84 -65.30 -149.76
C GLU A 28 48.27 -64.82 -148.37
N GLN A 29 49.57 -64.65 -148.14
CA GLN A 29 50.11 -64.04 -146.94
C GLN A 29 49.65 -62.59 -146.80
N SER A 30 49.70 -61.79 -147.87
CA SER A 30 49.20 -60.41 -147.89
C SER A 30 47.69 -60.34 -147.65
N GLU A 31 46.88 -61.23 -148.23
CA GLU A 31 45.43 -61.30 -148.05
C GLU A 31 45.07 -61.74 -146.63
N SER A 32 45.82 -62.69 -146.05
CA SER A 32 45.66 -63.12 -144.65
C SER A 32 46.06 -62.00 -143.67
N GLN A 33 47.16 -61.29 -143.96
CA GLN A 33 47.62 -60.14 -143.20
C GLN A 33 46.61 -59.00 -143.30
N GLU A 34 46.04 -58.75 -144.48
CA GLU A 34 45.01 -57.74 -144.70
C GLU A 34 43.72 -58.07 -143.93
N LYS A 35 43.34 -59.35 -143.86
CA LYS A 35 42.22 -59.81 -143.02
C LYS A 35 42.50 -59.58 -141.53
N THR A 36 43.69 -59.95 -141.04
CA THR A 36 44.07 -59.67 -139.65
C THR A 36 44.15 -58.17 -139.36
N ILE A 37 44.60 -57.35 -140.31
CA ILE A 37 44.61 -55.89 -140.17
C ILE A 37 43.18 -55.37 -140.05
N LYS A 38 42.22 -55.87 -140.85
CA LYS A 38 40.79 -55.52 -140.73
C LYS A 38 40.22 -55.90 -139.36
N ASP A 39 40.49 -57.12 -138.89
CA ASP A 39 40.00 -57.59 -137.57
C ASP A 39 40.63 -56.79 -136.42
N LEU A 40 41.94 -56.52 -136.48
CA LEU A 40 42.64 -55.68 -135.52
C LEU A 40 42.16 -54.22 -135.56
N THR A 41 41.78 -53.71 -136.73
CA THR A 41 41.20 -52.38 -136.89
C THR A 41 39.81 -52.32 -136.26
N ASN A 42 38.97 -53.33 -136.49
CA ASN A 42 37.64 -53.42 -135.89
C ASN A 42 37.73 -53.49 -134.36
N THR A 43 38.59 -54.37 -133.82
CA THR A 43 38.80 -54.49 -132.37
C THR A 43 39.39 -53.21 -131.76
N ARG A 44 40.32 -52.53 -132.46
CA ARG A 44 40.83 -51.21 -132.05
C ARG A 44 39.70 -50.19 -131.97
N ASN A 45 38.82 -50.15 -132.98
CA ASN A 45 37.69 -49.21 -133.00
C ASN A 45 36.69 -49.50 -131.86
N GLU A 46 36.41 -50.78 -131.58
CA GLU A 46 35.57 -51.18 -130.44
C GLU A 46 36.18 -50.81 -129.09
N LEU A 47 37.49 -51.04 -128.92
CA LEU A 47 38.22 -50.64 -127.71
C LEU A 47 38.27 -49.12 -127.56
N SER A 48 38.47 -48.38 -128.66
CA SER A 48 38.42 -46.91 -128.68
C SER A 48 37.05 -46.42 -128.19
N ALA A 49 35.96 -46.98 -128.73
CA ALA A 49 34.61 -46.61 -128.31
C ALA A 49 34.34 -46.94 -126.82
N LYS A 50 34.90 -48.05 -126.30
CA LYS A 50 34.82 -48.38 -124.87
C LYS A 50 35.63 -47.41 -124.00
N ILE A 51 36.80 -46.98 -124.46
CA ILE A 51 37.63 -45.97 -123.77
C ILE A 51 36.85 -44.66 -123.69
N ASP A 52 36.32 -44.16 -124.80
CA ASP A 52 35.53 -42.91 -124.83
C ASP A 52 34.34 -42.96 -123.85
N LEU A 53 33.69 -44.12 -123.76
CA LEU A 53 32.55 -44.32 -122.86
C LEU A 53 32.96 -44.41 -121.39
N LEU A 54 34.13 -44.98 -121.09
CA LEU A 54 34.69 -44.99 -119.74
C LEU A 54 35.20 -43.61 -119.33
N GLU A 55 35.84 -42.87 -120.24
CA GLU A 55 36.26 -41.49 -120.03
C GLU A 55 35.06 -40.61 -119.70
N LYS A 56 33.96 -40.75 -120.45
CA LYS A 56 32.71 -40.04 -120.14
C LYS A 56 32.17 -40.39 -118.75
N LYS A 57 32.18 -41.68 -118.37
CA LYS A 57 31.76 -42.10 -117.03
C LYS A 57 32.67 -41.55 -115.93
N ILE A 58 33.98 -41.48 -116.17
CA ILE A 58 34.94 -40.89 -115.22
C ILE A 58 34.60 -39.41 -115.04
N THR A 59 34.39 -38.66 -116.13
CA THR A 59 34.03 -37.24 -116.03
C THR A 59 32.70 -37.00 -115.32
N ASP A 60 31.71 -37.88 -115.53
CA ASP A 60 30.42 -37.79 -114.85
C ASP A 60 30.57 -38.06 -113.34
N LEU A 61 31.33 -39.10 -112.97
CA LEU A 61 31.61 -39.42 -111.57
C LEU A 61 32.44 -38.34 -110.86
N GLU A 62 33.42 -37.75 -111.54
CA GLU A 62 34.20 -36.62 -111.03
C GLU A 62 33.31 -35.41 -110.75
N SER A 63 32.35 -35.12 -111.64
CA SER A 63 31.35 -34.06 -111.42
C SER A 63 30.43 -34.37 -110.23
N GLU A 64 29.99 -35.62 -110.07
CA GLU A 64 29.17 -36.03 -108.93
C GLU A 64 29.94 -35.95 -107.59
N ILE A 65 31.21 -36.39 -107.56
CA ILE A 65 32.07 -36.30 -106.38
C ILE A 65 32.23 -34.84 -105.97
N LYS A 66 32.54 -33.95 -106.92
CA LYS A 66 32.67 -32.52 -106.65
C LYS A 66 31.38 -31.93 -106.07
N GLY A 67 30.22 -32.30 -106.63
CA GLY A 67 28.92 -31.87 -106.10
C GLY A 67 28.66 -32.38 -104.68
N LYS A 68 29.04 -33.62 -104.36
CA LYS A 68 28.94 -34.17 -103.00
C LYS A 68 29.91 -33.51 -102.02
N ASP A 69 31.13 -33.20 -102.44
CA ASP A 69 32.11 -32.49 -101.62
C ASP A 69 31.63 -31.08 -101.26
N GLU A 70 31.03 -30.38 -102.22
CA GLU A 70 30.39 -29.07 -101.99
C GLU A 70 29.23 -29.18 -100.97
N GLN A 71 28.39 -30.21 -101.09
CA GLN A 71 27.33 -30.48 -100.11
C GLN A 71 27.89 -30.79 -98.72
N LEU A 72 28.93 -31.62 -98.62
CA LEU A 72 29.58 -31.99 -97.36
C LEU A 72 30.14 -30.76 -96.63
N ASN A 73 30.85 -29.91 -97.36
CA ASN A 73 31.38 -28.65 -96.83
C ASN A 73 30.26 -27.73 -96.32
N SER A 74 29.14 -27.62 -97.06
CA SER A 74 28.00 -26.81 -96.62
C SER A 74 27.36 -27.33 -95.33
N LEU A 75 27.22 -28.65 -95.20
CA LEU A 75 26.68 -29.31 -94.02
C LEU A 75 27.61 -29.17 -92.82
N GLU A 76 28.92 -29.23 -93.03
CA GLU A 76 29.91 -29.04 -91.97
C GLU A 76 29.87 -27.61 -91.42
N VAL A 77 29.81 -26.60 -92.30
CA VAL A 77 29.64 -25.21 -91.90
C VAL A 77 28.34 -25.04 -91.11
N PHE A 78 27.23 -25.58 -91.61
CA PHE A 78 25.92 -25.50 -90.94
C PHE A 78 25.95 -26.17 -89.55
N SER A 79 26.55 -27.35 -89.44
CA SER A 79 26.72 -28.08 -88.17
C SER A 79 27.52 -27.28 -87.15
N ASN A 80 28.60 -26.63 -87.58
CA ASN A 80 29.43 -25.79 -86.72
C ASN A 80 28.70 -24.53 -86.27
N GLU A 81 27.89 -23.91 -87.14
CA GLU A 81 27.05 -22.77 -86.78
C GLU A 81 25.99 -23.17 -85.74
N LEU A 82 25.32 -24.31 -85.95
CA LEU A 82 24.32 -24.85 -85.00
C LEU A 82 24.95 -25.14 -83.63
N LYS A 83 26.14 -25.76 -83.60
CA LYS A 83 26.88 -26.01 -82.36
C LYS A 83 27.21 -24.72 -81.62
N LYS A 84 27.65 -23.68 -82.34
CA LYS A 84 27.92 -22.36 -81.75
C LYS A 84 26.65 -21.72 -81.19
N GLN A 85 25.53 -21.81 -81.91
CA GLN A 85 24.25 -21.28 -81.45
C GLN A 85 23.79 -21.98 -80.16
N HIS A 86 23.75 -23.31 -80.14
CA HIS A 86 23.36 -24.06 -78.95
C HIS A 86 24.30 -23.81 -77.75
N ALA A 87 25.60 -23.66 -77.99
CA ALA A 87 26.55 -23.31 -76.93
C ALA A 87 26.27 -21.92 -76.33
N LYS A 88 25.83 -20.95 -77.14
CA LYS A 88 25.41 -19.62 -76.66
C LYS A 88 24.12 -19.72 -75.85
N GLU A 89 23.12 -20.44 -76.35
CA GLU A 89 21.83 -20.62 -75.67
C GLU A 89 21.99 -21.35 -74.33
N LEU A 90 22.83 -22.38 -74.26
CA LEU A 90 23.14 -23.08 -73.01
C LEU A 90 23.79 -22.17 -71.98
N LYS A 91 24.75 -21.33 -72.40
CA LYS A 91 25.39 -20.34 -71.51
C LYS A 91 24.37 -19.34 -70.96
N ALA A 92 23.51 -18.80 -71.83
CA ALA A 92 22.48 -17.85 -71.42
C ALA A 92 21.47 -18.47 -70.45
N LYS A 93 21.01 -19.70 -70.73
CA LYS A 93 20.10 -20.43 -69.82
C LYS A 93 20.75 -20.74 -68.49
N ASN A 94 22.02 -21.15 -68.47
CA ASN A 94 22.73 -21.43 -67.22
C ASN A 94 22.92 -20.17 -66.36
N GLN A 95 23.21 -19.01 -66.99
CA GLN A 95 23.26 -17.74 -66.27
C GLN A 95 21.89 -17.41 -65.65
N MET A 96 20.81 -17.55 -66.42
CA MET A 96 19.46 -17.29 -65.93
C MET A 96 19.05 -18.23 -64.79
N ILE A 97 19.45 -19.51 -64.86
CA ILE A 97 19.25 -20.48 -63.78
C ILE A 97 19.97 -20.00 -62.51
N SER A 98 21.25 -19.62 -62.59
CA SER A 98 21.99 -19.12 -61.42
C SER A 98 21.38 -17.84 -60.82
N GLU A 99 20.87 -16.94 -61.65
CA GLU A 99 20.17 -15.74 -61.19
C GLU A 99 18.86 -16.09 -60.46
N LEU A 100 18.09 -17.04 -61.00
CA LEU A 100 16.87 -17.52 -60.36
C LEU A 100 17.15 -18.25 -59.05
N GLU A 101 18.19 -19.08 -58.99
CA GLU A 101 18.64 -19.77 -57.77
C GLU A 101 19.00 -18.77 -56.67
N ASN A 102 19.75 -17.73 -57.00
CA ASN A 102 20.08 -16.66 -56.06
C ASN A 102 18.82 -15.91 -55.59
N SER A 103 17.89 -15.62 -56.51
CA SER A 103 16.62 -14.96 -56.16
C SER A 103 15.75 -15.80 -55.24
N VAL A 104 15.69 -17.12 -55.48
CA VAL A 104 14.99 -18.07 -54.60
C VAL A 104 15.64 -18.11 -53.23
N SER A 105 16.96 -18.23 -53.15
CA SER A 105 17.70 -18.24 -51.88
C SER A 105 17.42 -16.97 -51.05
N ASN A 106 17.47 -15.80 -51.69
CA ASN A 106 17.18 -14.53 -50.99
C ASN A 106 15.74 -14.46 -50.47
N LYS A 107 14.77 -14.94 -51.26
CA LYS A 107 13.36 -15.00 -50.82
C LYS A 107 13.14 -16.00 -49.69
N GLU A 108 13.85 -17.13 -49.69
CA GLU A 108 13.79 -18.09 -48.58
C GLU A 108 14.32 -17.49 -47.28
N GLU A 109 15.39 -16.68 -47.33
CA GLU A 109 15.89 -15.94 -46.18
C GLU A 109 14.90 -14.88 -45.68
N GLU A 110 14.28 -14.12 -46.60
CA GLU A 110 13.23 -13.14 -46.26
C GLU A 110 12.04 -13.81 -45.59
N ILE A 111 11.59 -14.95 -46.11
CA ILE A 111 10.49 -15.75 -45.52
C ILE A 111 10.86 -16.22 -44.11
N LYS A 112 12.11 -16.65 -43.87
CA LYS A 112 12.57 -17.04 -42.54
C LYS A 112 12.51 -15.86 -41.56
N GLY A 113 13.02 -14.69 -41.96
CA GLY A 113 12.97 -13.48 -41.13
C GLY A 113 11.53 -13.06 -40.80
N LEU A 114 10.63 -13.07 -41.80
CA LEU A 114 9.22 -12.76 -41.58
C LEU A 114 8.53 -13.76 -40.64
N ASN A 115 8.89 -15.03 -40.71
CA ASN A 115 8.35 -16.05 -39.79
C ASN A 115 8.83 -15.83 -38.34
N GLU A 116 10.09 -15.45 -38.14
CA GLU A 116 10.62 -15.09 -36.83
C GLU A 116 9.90 -13.86 -36.25
N ASP A 117 9.66 -12.84 -37.07
CA ASP A 117 8.89 -11.65 -36.69
C ASP A 117 7.45 -11.98 -36.31
N ILE A 118 6.78 -12.86 -37.07
CA ILE A 118 5.43 -13.33 -36.77
C ILE A 118 5.39 -14.06 -35.42
N LEU A 119 6.36 -14.93 -35.16
CA LEU A 119 6.47 -15.62 -33.86
C LEU A 119 6.66 -14.62 -32.71
N GLY A 120 7.55 -13.63 -32.88
CA GLY A 120 7.77 -12.57 -31.89
C GLY A 120 6.49 -11.77 -31.60
N LYS A 121 5.76 -11.37 -32.65
CA LYS A 121 4.48 -10.65 -32.51
C LYS A 121 3.40 -11.51 -31.84
N ASN A 122 3.31 -12.79 -32.18
CA ASN A 122 2.35 -13.71 -31.56
C ASN A 122 2.61 -13.91 -30.07
N ASN A 123 3.88 -14.03 -29.66
CA ASN A 123 4.24 -14.09 -28.25
C ASN A 123 3.81 -12.80 -27.53
N LYS A 124 4.04 -11.63 -28.14
CA LYS A 124 3.62 -10.36 -27.54
C LYS A 124 2.10 -10.22 -27.43
N ILE A 125 1.36 -10.71 -28.42
CA ILE A 125 -0.11 -10.76 -28.37
C ILE A 125 -0.56 -11.64 -27.19
N SER A 126 0.04 -12.81 -26.99
CA SER A 126 -0.28 -13.69 -25.87
C SER A 126 -0.01 -13.03 -24.51
N GLU A 127 1.14 -12.36 -24.35
CA GLU A 127 1.45 -11.61 -23.11
C GLU A 127 0.41 -10.52 -22.82
N LEU A 128 0.04 -9.74 -23.83
CA LEU A 128 -0.95 -8.67 -23.70
C LEU A 128 -2.35 -9.22 -23.40
N GLN A 129 -2.71 -10.38 -23.99
CA GLN A 129 -3.96 -11.07 -23.68
C GLN A 129 -3.99 -11.53 -22.21
N ASP A 130 -2.90 -12.08 -21.70
CA ASP A 130 -2.79 -12.49 -20.30
C ASP A 130 -2.88 -11.29 -19.35
N GLU A 131 -2.21 -10.17 -19.64
CA GLU A 131 -2.33 -8.94 -18.86
C GLU A 131 -3.74 -8.38 -18.88
N ASN A 132 -4.38 -8.34 -20.05
CA ASN A 132 -5.75 -7.88 -20.19
C ASN A 132 -6.72 -8.76 -19.39
N SER A 133 -6.54 -10.07 -19.40
CA SER A 133 -7.35 -11.00 -18.59
C SER A 133 -7.21 -10.73 -17.08
N LYS A 134 -5.99 -10.43 -16.61
CA LYS A 134 -5.73 -10.08 -15.20
C LYS A 134 -6.43 -8.77 -14.83
N LEU A 135 -6.42 -7.78 -15.72
CA LEU A 135 -7.11 -6.50 -15.50
C LEU A 135 -8.64 -6.67 -15.49
N ILE A 136 -9.19 -7.39 -16.46
CA ILE A 136 -10.62 -7.74 -16.54
C ILE A 136 -11.07 -8.41 -15.25
N ASN A 137 -10.26 -9.30 -14.67
CA ASN A 137 -10.58 -9.96 -13.40
C ASN A 137 -10.43 -9.07 -12.16
N LYS A 138 -9.67 -7.97 -12.23
CA LYS A 138 -9.51 -7.00 -11.12
C LYS A 138 -10.66 -5.99 -11.05
N ILE A 139 -11.18 -5.56 -12.20
CA ILE A 139 -12.29 -4.58 -12.29
C ILE A 139 -13.49 -4.96 -11.41
N PRO A 140 -14.09 -6.17 -11.51
CA PRO A 140 -15.27 -6.51 -10.72
C PRO A 140 -14.95 -6.61 -9.22
N LYS A 141 -13.72 -6.98 -8.84
CA LYS A 141 -13.30 -7.00 -7.43
C LYS A 141 -13.29 -5.60 -6.84
N ILE A 142 -12.72 -4.64 -7.57
CA ILE A 142 -12.69 -3.23 -7.14
C ILE A 142 -14.11 -2.66 -7.13
N GLN A 143 -14.92 -2.96 -8.15
CA GLN A 143 -16.30 -2.50 -8.22
C GLN A 143 -17.15 -3.01 -7.03
N ASN A 144 -17.00 -4.29 -6.67
CA ASN A 144 -17.67 -4.85 -5.48
C ASN A 144 -17.18 -4.20 -4.17
N GLN A 145 -15.88 -3.89 -4.06
CA GLN A 145 -15.34 -3.17 -2.90
C GLN A 145 -15.89 -1.75 -2.80
N ILE A 146 -16.03 -1.04 -3.92
CA ILE A 146 -16.64 0.29 -3.98
C ILE A 146 -18.09 0.21 -3.52
N SER A 147 -18.90 -0.69 -4.10
CA SER A 147 -20.31 -0.83 -3.71
C SER A 147 -20.48 -1.21 -2.23
N ALA A 148 -19.61 -2.06 -1.69
CA ALA A 148 -19.62 -2.38 -0.26
C ALA A 148 -19.30 -1.15 0.62
N LYS A 149 -18.31 -0.35 0.21
CA LYS A 149 -17.94 0.89 0.92
C LYS A 149 -19.01 1.97 0.80
N GLU A 150 -19.69 2.07 -0.34
CA GLU A 150 -20.83 2.98 -0.53
C GLU A 150 -21.99 2.65 0.42
N LEU A 151 -22.32 1.35 0.56
CA LEU A 151 -23.33 0.90 1.52
C LEU A 151 -22.93 1.17 2.97
N GLU A 152 -21.66 0.95 3.32
CA GLU A 152 -21.13 1.25 4.66
C GLU A 152 -21.24 2.75 4.97
N ILE A 153 -20.88 3.62 4.02
CA ILE A 153 -21.02 5.07 4.16
C ILE A 153 -22.49 5.46 4.34
N GLU A 154 -23.39 4.88 3.57
CA GLU A 154 -24.83 5.19 3.68
C GLU A 154 -25.40 4.77 5.03
N ASN A 155 -25.00 3.60 5.55
CA ASN A 155 -25.40 3.16 6.88
C ASN A 155 -24.85 4.08 7.99
N LEU A 156 -23.56 4.45 7.92
CA LEU A 156 -22.95 5.37 8.88
C LEU A 156 -23.61 6.75 8.86
N LYS A 157 -24.01 7.25 7.68
CA LYS A 157 -24.77 8.50 7.57
C LYS A 157 -26.12 8.42 8.29
N LYS A 158 -26.85 7.31 8.14
CA LYS A 158 -28.13 7.10 8.82
C LYS A 158 -27.95 7.02 10.33
N GLU A 159 -27.00 6.23 10.82
CA GLU A 159 -26.68 6.15 12.25
C GLU A 159 -26.29 7.52 12.83
N MET A 160 -25.51 8.31 12.09
CA MET A 160 -25.12 9.65 12.51
C MET A 160 -26.32 10.59 12.58
N ALA A 161 -27.22 10.55 11.59
CA ALA A 161 -28.44 11.35 11.59
C ALA A 161 -29.37 10.99 12.76
N GLU A 162 -29.52 9.70 13.07
CA GLU A 162 -30.28 9.21 14.22
C GLU A 162 -29.69 9.70 15.54
N LYS A 163 -28.37 9.59 15.72
CA LYS A 163 -27.68 10.10 16.92
C LYS A 163 -27.79 11.61 17.07
N ILE A 164 -27.68 12.36 15.98
CA ILE A 164 -27.88 13.82 16.00
C ILE A 164 -29.30 14.13 16.48
N SER A 165 -30.32 13.47 15.92
CA SER A 165 -31.70 13.68 16.32
C SER A 165 -31.94 13.34 17.80
N GLN A 166 -31.34 12.25 18.30
CA GLN A 166 -31.40 11.87 19.70
C GLN A 166 -30.79 12.96 20.60
N VAL A 167 -29.56 13.40 20.30
CA VAL A 167 -28.87 14.43 21.08
C VAL A 167 -29.62 15.76 21.05
N GLU A 168 -30.19 16.15 19.90
CA GLU A 168 -31.02 17.36 19.80
C GLU A 168 -32.26 17.29 20.70
N ASN A 169 -32.91 16.13 20.80
CA ASN A 169 -34.05 15.92 21.68
C ASN A 169 -33.65 15.96 23.16
N GLU A 170 -32.52 15.34 23.52
CA GLU A 170 -31.96 15.40 24.88
C GLU A 170 -31.62 16.84 25.27
N ILE A 171 -30.99 17.62 24.38
CA ILE A 171 -30.70 19.03 24.59
C ILE A 171 -31.98 19.84 24.82
N LYS A 172 -33.03 19.61 24.01
CA LYS A 172 -34.33 20.29 24.19
C LYS A 172 -34.95 19.96 25.55
N SER A 173 -34.93 18.69 25.95
CA SER A 173 -35.45 18.25 27.25
C SER A 173 -34.68 18.88 28.42
N LEU A 174 -33.35 18.85 28.37
CA LEU A 174 -32.50 19.46 29.41
C LEU A 174 -32.67 20.97 29.50
N LYS A 175 -32.85 21.67 28.37
CA LYS A 175 -33.18 23.10 28.35
C LYS A 175 -34.50 23.38 29.05
N SER A 176 -35.56 22.64 28.69
CA SER A 176 -36.87 22.79 29.35
C SER A 176 -36.80 22.57 30.86
N HIS A 177 -36.04 21.57 31.30
CA HIS A 177 -35.86 21.30 32.73
C HIS A 177 -35.05 22.40 33.43
N THR A 178 -34.05 22.96 32.73
CA THR A 178 -33.27 24.10 33.23
C THR A 178 -34.17 25.33 33.41
N ASP A 179 -35.03 25.63 32.44
CA ASP A 179 -35.97 26.74 32.50
C ASP A 179 -36.98 26.56 33.65
N GLU A 180 -37.49 25.34 33.84
CA GLU A 180 -38.36 24.99 34.97
C GLU A 180 -37.66 25.21 36.32
N LEU A 181 -36.44 24.70 36.49
CA LEU A 181 -35.65 24.87 37.70
C LEU A 181 -35.34 26.35 37.98
N GLN A 182 -35.03 27.14 36.95
CA GLN A 182 -34.85 28.59 37.08
C GLN A 182 -36.14 29.28 37.56
N GLY A 183 -37.29 28.87 37.04
CA GLY A 183 -38.60 29.33 37.52
C GLY A 183 -38.80 29.02 39.00
N ILE A 184 -38.51 27.78 39.42
CA ILE A 184 -38.60 27.36 40.82
C ILE A 184 -37.65 28.19 41.71
N ILE A 185 -36.40 28.38 41.30
CA ILE A 185 -35.41 29.19 42.04
C ILE A 185 -35.98 30.60 42.27
N LYS A 186 -36.49 31.25 41.22
CA LYS A 186 -37.07 32.59 41.32
C LYS A 186 -38.23 32.64 42.33
N THR A 187 -39.14 31.67 42.29
CA THR A 187 -40.25 31.61 43.27
C THR A 187 -39.76 31.38 44.71
N LYS A 188 -38.68 30.61 44.90
CA LYS A 188 -38.06 30.38 46.20
C LYS A 188 -37.35 31.63 46.72
N GLU A 189 -36.67 32.37 45.86
CA GLU A 189 -36.06 33.66 46.19
C GLU A 189 -37.13 34.69 46.60
N ASP A 190 -38.24 34.77 45.88
CA ASP A 190 -39.34 35.68 46.22
C ASP A 190 -39.99 35.32 47.56
N THR A 191 -40.24 34.03 47.82
CA THR A 191 -40.76 33.58 49.14
C THR A 191 -39.77 33.78 50.28
N LEU A 192 -38.45 33.65 50.05
CA LEU A 192 -37.44 34.00 51.04
C LEU A 192 -37.50 35.49 51.38
N ARG A 193 -37.56 36.37 50.37
CA ARG A 193 -37.69 37.82 50.58
C ARG A 193 -38.96 38.19 51.36
N GLU A 194 -40.08 37.52 51.10
CA GLU A 194 -41.31 37.73 51.89
C GLU A 194 -41.13 37.31 53.35
N LYS A 195 -40.48 36.17 53.60
CA LYS A 195 -40.19 35.72 54.96
C LYS A 195 -39.22 36.64 55.68
N ASP A 196 -38.19 37.14 55.01
CA ASP A 196 -37.24 38.11 55.58
C ASP A 196 -37.95 39.39 56.01
N LYS A 197 -38.85 39.93 55.17
CA LYS A 197 -39.71 41.07 55.54
C LYS A 197 -40.56 40.77 56.78
N LYS A 198 -41.15 39.57 56.87
CA LYS A 198 -41.94 39.17 58.03
C LYS A 198 -41.09 39.07 59.30
N ILE A 199 -39.86 38.57 59.18
CA ILE A 199 -38.90 38.54 60.29
C ILE A 199 -38.57 39.97 60.75
N ASP A 200 -38.31 40.88 59.82
CA ASP A 200 -38.04 42.29 60.14
C ASP A 200 -39.22 42.97 60.85
N GLU A 201 -40.46 42.69 60.43
CA GLU A 201 -41.68 43.15 61.09
C GLU A 201 -41.78 42.62 62.53
N LEU A 202 -41.65 41.30 62.71
CA LEU A 202 -41.70 40.67 64.03
C LEU A 202 -40.60 41.18 64.95
N ASN A 203 -39.39 41.43 64.43
CA ASN A 203 -38.30 42.02 65.21
C ASN A 203 -38.62 43.44 65.69
N LYS A 204 -39.32 44.25 64.87
CA LYS A 204 -39.80 45.57 65.30
C LYS A 204 -40.84 45.44 66.42
N GLU A 205 -41.81 44.53 66.27
CA GLU A 205 -42.81 44.26 67.30
C GLU A 205 -42.16 43.81 68.63
N ILE A 206 -41.18 42.89 68.58
CA ILE A 206 -40.40 42.46 69.75
C ILE A 206 -39.71 43.66 70.41
N ASN A 207 -39.07 44.53 69.63
CA ASN A 207 -38.40 45.71 70.18
C ASN A 207 -39.38 46.70 70.85
N GLU A 208 -40.57 46.89 70.28
CA GLU A 208 -41.62 47.70 70.88
C GLU A 208 -42.15 47.09 72.19
N LEU A 209 -42.41 45.78 72.19
CA LEU A 209 -42.82 45.05 73.39
C LEU A 209 -41.75 45.10 74.49
N ASN A 210 -40.47 44.97 74.13
CA ASN A 210 -39.37 45.08 75.08
C ASN A 210 -39.29 46.48 75.72
N LYS A 211 -39.44 47.55 74.93
CA LYS A 211 -39.54 48.92 75.48
C LYS A 211 -40.69 49.06 76.46
N LYS A 212 -41.85 48.49 76.12
CA LYS A 212 -43.02 48.50 77.00
C LYS A 212 -42.79 47.72 78.30
N ILE A 213 -42.06 46.60 78.23
CA ILE A 213 -41.65 45.85 79.42
C ILE A 213 -40.70 46.69 80.28
N GLU A 214 -39.73 47.38 79.68
CA GLU A 214 -38.84 48.30 80.40
C GLU A 214 -39.63 49.42 81.09
N GLU A 215 -40.55 50.07 80.39
CA GLU A 215 -41.45 51.09 80.96
C GLU A 215 -42.26 50.54 82.14
N LEU A 216 -42.94 49.41 81.97
CA LEU A 216 -43.70 48.77 83.04
C LEU A 216 -42.82 48.35 84.22
N ASN A 217 -41.58 47.89 83.97
CA ASN A 217 -40.64 47.57 85.05
C ASN A 217 -40.23 48.82 85.83
N THR A 218 -40.03 49.96 85.15
CA THR A 218 -39.76 51.23 85.82
C THR A 218 -40.96 51.67 86.68
N GLU A 219 -42.19 51.53 86.17
CA GLU A 219 -43.40 51.80 86.96
C GLU A 219 -43.51 50.87 88.18
N ILE A 220 -43.25 49.57 88.01
CA ILE A 220 -43.23 48.60 89.11
C ILE A 220 -42.20 49.00 90.17
N ASP A 221 -41.00 49.42 89.76
CA ASP A 221 -39.95 49.83 90.68
C ASP A 221 -40.27 51.16 91.37
N GLU A 222 -40.95 52.08 90.71
CA GLU A 222 -41.51 53.28 91.33
C GLU A 222 -42.61 52.95 92.34
N LEU A 223 -43.56 52.08 92.00
CA LEU A 223 -44.60 51.63 92.91
C LEU A 223 -44.02 50.87 94.12
N LYS A 224 -43.00 50.02 93.93
CA LYS A 224 -42.27 49.37 95.02
C LYS A 224 -41.62 50.38 95.98
N LYS A 225 -41.13 51.53 95.48
CA LYS A 225 -40.61 52.62 96.33
C LYS A 225 -41.72 53.31 97.13
N GLN A 226 -42.95 53.31 96.63
CA GLN A 226 -44.12 53.89 97.31
C GLN A 226 -44.76 52.95 98.35
N VAL A 227 -44.41 51.65 98.35
CA VAL A 227 -44.83 50.71 99.40
C VAL A 227 -43.87 50.79 100.59
N PRO A 228 -44.32 51.10 101.82
CA PRO A 228 -43.46 51.10 103.01
C PRO A 228 -42.98 49.66 103.31
N LYS A 229 -41.66 49.48 103.38
CA LYS A 229 -41.00 48.19 103.67
C LYS A 229 -41.48 47.63 105.02
N LYS A 230 -42.24 46.53 104.97
CA LYS A 230 -42.47 45.62 106.10
C LYS A 230 -41.25 44.69 106.22
N PRO A 231 -40.66 44.49 107.42
CA PRO A 231 -39.41 43.73 107.54
C PRO A 231 -39.64 42.26 107.23
N VAL A 232 -38.84 41.71 106.31
CA VAL A 232 -38.72 40.28 106.06
C VAL A 232 -37.55 39.77 106.90
N PHE A 233 -37.84 38.79 107.76
CA PHE A 233 -36.89 38.12 108.63
C PHE A 233 -35.99 37.16 107.84
N GLU A 234 -34.68 37.35 107.92
CA GLU A 234 -33.66 36.35 107.55
C GLU A 234 -33.62 35.27 108.63
N LYS A 235 -33.85 34.00 108.27
CA LYS A 235 -33.57 32.86 109.15
C LYS A 235 -32.27 32.19 108.69
N ALA A 236 -31.30 32.13 109.58
CA ALA A 236 -30.16 31.22 109.49
C ALA A 236 -30.58 29.83 109.99
N GLU A 237 -30.25 28.78 109.23
CA GLU A 237 -30.38 27.39 109.68
C GLU A 237 -29.05 26.91 110.28
N GLU A 238 -29.06 26.58 111.57
CA GLU A 238 -27.97 25.86 112.22
C GLU A 238 -28.16 24.35 112.07
N VAL A 239 -27.14 23.65 111.57
CA VAL A 239 -27.16 22.18 111.44
C VAL A 239 -25.97 21.58 112.19
N ILE A 240 -26.25 20.68 113.12
CA ILE A 240 -25.26 19.91 113.88
C ILE A 240 -24.78 18.74 112.99
N LYS A 241 -23.47 18.63 112.76
CA LYS A 241 -22.87 17.38 112.25
C LYS A 241 -21.71 16.93 113.13
N GLY A 242 -21.74 15.64 113.43
CA GLY A 242 -20.95 14.97 114.46
C GLY A 242 -19.44 15.17 114.32
N GLY A 243 -18.85 15.68 115.39
CA GLY A 243 -17.43 15.80 115.64
C GLY A 243 -17.23 16.50 116.97
N SER A 244 -16.58 15.85 117.94
CA SER A 244 -16.30 16.43 119.25
C SER A 244 -15.12 17.38 119.16
N CYS A 245 -15.25 18.56 119.77
CA CYS A 245 -14.22 19.57 119.86
C CYS A 245 -12.95 18.96 120.49
N PRO A 246 -11.80 19.02 119.81
CA PRO A 246 -10.57 18.39 120.31
C PRO A 246 -10.02 19.01 121.60
N LYS A 247 -10.61 20.12 122.07
CA LYS A 247 -10.18 20.84 123.29
C LYS A 247 -11.13 20.65 124.49
N CYS A 248 -12.41 20.32 124.26
CA CYS A 248 -13.39 20.18 125.36
C CYS A 248 -14.46 19.11 125.15
N GLY A 249 -14.39 18.32 124.07
CA GLY A 249 -15.33 17.23 123.80
C GLY A 249 -16.71 17.64 123.28
N PHE A 250 -17.06 18.93 123.31
CA PHE A 250 -18.37 19.43 122.87
C PHE A 250 -18.61 19.29 121.35
N PRO A 251 -19.85 19.07 120.88
CA PRO A 251 -20.15 19.03 119.44
C PRO A 251 -19.78 20.35 118.75
N ILE A 252 -19.10 20.26 117.60
CA ILE A 252 -18.75 21.41 116.78
C ILE A 252 -19.97 21.84 115.95
N TYR A 253 -20.20 23.15 115.86
CA TYR A 253 -21.22 23.77 115.03
C TYR A 253 -20.60 24.31 113.74
N GLU A 254 -21.33 24.18 112.64
CA GLU A 254 -20.92 24.66 111.34
C GLU A 254 -21.94 25.66 110.83
N GLU A 255 -21.45 26.83 110.44
CA GLU A 255 -22.27 27.91 109.91
C GLU A 255 -22.02 28.02 108.41
N TYR A 256 -23.11 28.05 107.63
CA TYR A 256 -23.08 28.03 106.18
C TYR A 256 -23.77 29.27 105.61
N LYS A 257 -23.27 29.77 104.47
CA LYS A 257 -23.95 30.75 103.62
C LYS A 257 -24.33 30.10 102.30
N ILE A 258 -25.49 30.43 101.78
CA ILE A 258 -25.88 30.05 100.42
C ILE A 258 -25.46 31.20 99.50
N VAL A 259 -24.60 30.90 98.53
CA VAL A 259 -24.17 31.84 97.49
C VAL A 259 -24.34 31.14 96.14
N GLU A 260 -25.12 31.74 95.23
CA GLU A 260 -25.44 31.20 93.90
C GLU A 260 -26.01 29.76 93.90
N GLY A 261 -26.74 29.38 94.96
CA GLY A 261 -27.39 28.07 95.07
C GLY A 261 -26.53 26.96 95.69
N GLU A 262 -25.26 27.24 96.04
CA GLU A 262 -24.36 26.28 96.69
C GLU A 262 -24.11 26.63 98.17
N ARG A 263 -23.97 25.60 99.04
CA ARG A 263 -23.66 25.78 100.47
C ARG A 263 -22.16 26.03 100.65
N GLN A 264 -21.79 27.25 101.02
CA GLN A 264 -20.43 27.62 101.37
C GLN A 264 -20.26 27.66 102.89
N LEU A 265 -19.34 26.86 103.44
CA LEU A 265 -19.03 26.86 104.87
C LEU A 265 -18.34 28.17 105.26
N ILE A 266 -18.98 28.94 106.16
CA ILE A 266 -18.45 30.20 106.70
C ILE A 266 -17.43 29.90 107.79
N ARG A 267 -17.84 29.16 108.83
CA ARG A 267 -16.98 28.80 109.96
C ARG A 267 -17.44 27.51 110.63
N LYS A 268 -16.48 26.78 111.21
CA LYS A 268 -16.74 25.76 112.22
C LYS A 268 -16.36 26.33 113.58
N TYR A 269 -17.22 26.26 114.59
CA TYR A 269 -16.95 26.79 115.91
C TYR A 269 -17.43 25.83 117.02
N CYS A 270 -16.73 25.83 118.15
CA CYS A 270 -17.19 25.13 119.36
C CYS A 270 -18.13 26.07 120.16
N PRO A 271 -19.38 25.67 120.46
CA PRO A 271 -20.35 26.53 121.16
C PRO A 271 -20.00 26.72 122.64
N ASN A 272 -19.16 25.86 123.22
CA ASN A 272 -18.64 26.08 124.57
C ASN A 272 -17.69 27.31 124.55
N ILE A 273 -18.20 28.44 125.03
CA ILE A 273 -17.52 29.75 125.03
C ILE A 273 -16.16 29.69 125.75
N SER A 274 -16.01 28.78 126.73
CA SER A 274 -14.74 28.58 127.45
C SER A 274 -13.62 27.93 126.61
N CYS A 275 -13.94 27.32 125.46
CA CYS A 275 -12.98 26.60 124.62
C CYS A 275 -12.29 27.49 123.57
N GLY A 276 -13.04 28.39 122.92
CA GLY A 276 -12.51 29.35 121.93
C GLY A 276 -11.97 28.78 120.61
N TRP A 277 -12.44 27.62 120.12
CA TRP A 277 -11.94 26.99 118.89
C TRP A 277 -12.81 27.32 117.64
N THR A 278 -12.21 27.89 116.58
CA THR A 278 -12.90 28.25 115.31
C THR A 278 -11.97 28.11 114.08
N ILE A 279 -12.49 27.65 112.91
CA ILE A 279 -11.77 27.61 111.60
C ILE A 279 -12.65 28.21 110.48
N ILE A 280 -12.07 29.00 109.56
CA ILE A 280 -12.72 29.70 108.42
C ILE A 280 -12.18 29.14 107.08
N GLY A 281 -13.05 28.83 106.08
CA GLY A 281 -12.67 28.21 104.78
C GLY A 281 -12.71 29.16 103.56
N LYS A 282 -11.96 28.85 102.47
CA LYS A 282 -11.93 29.61 101.18
C LYS A 282 -12.15 28.68 99.95
N PRO A 283 -12.83 29.11 98.85
CA PRO A 283 -13.11 28.29 97.64
C PRO A 283 -12.17 28.54 96.42
N LYS A 284 -12.17 27.63 95.41
CA LYS A 284 -11.40 27.64 94.13
C LYS A 284 -12.22 27.02 92.97
N ILE A 285 -12.06 27.50 91.72
CA ILE A 285 -12.61 26.92 90.45
C ILE A 285 -11.56 27.06 89.29
N ALA A 286 -11.56 26.13 88.31
CA ALA A 286 -10.73 26.13 87.08
C ALA A 286 -11.48 25.57 85.83
N ILE A 287 -11.05 25.93 84.59
CA ILE A 287 -11.56 25.44 83.27
C ILE A 287 -10.38 25.16 82.29
N ALA A 288 -10.60 24.26 81.31
CA ALA A 288 -9.67 23.49 80.46
C ALA A 288 -9.41 24.02 79.01
N LEU A 289 -8.49 23.30 78.33
CA LEU A 289 -7.78 23.47 77.03
C LEU A 289 -8.58 23.31 75.72
N GLU A 290 -7.98 23.71 74.57
CA GLU A 290 -7.82 22.88 73.34
C GLU A 290 -6.83 23.45 72.27
N ALA A 291 -6.41 22.61 71.31
CA ALA A 291 -5.30 22.76 70.34
C ALA A 291 -5.72 22.63 68.84
N GLU A 292 -4.78 22.93 67.92
CA GLU A 292 -4.91 23.17 66.45
C GLU A 292 -4.67 21.97 65.47
N MET A 293 -4.83 22.19 64.15
CA MET A 293 -4.64 21.28 62.97
C MET A 293 -3.58 21.79 61.93
N PRO A 294 -3.01 20.96 60.99
CA PRO A 294 -1.99 21.38 60.00
C PRO A 294 -2.28 21.23 58.45
N GLU A 295 -1.26 21.54 57.61
CA GLU A 295 -1.15 22.13 56.22
C GLU A 295 -1.03 21.21 54.93
N LYS A 296 -0.80 21.82 53.72
CA LYS A 296 -0.86 21.39 52.27
C LYS A 296 0.49 21.11 51.51
N VAL A 297 0.48 20.44 50.32
CA VAL A 297 1.65 20.07 49.42
C VAL A 297 1.45 20.42 47.90
N GLU A 298 2.54 20.71 47.14
CA GLU A 298 2.65 21.24 45.74
C GLU A 298 2.61 20.22 44.54
N LYS A 299 2.46 20.70 43.28
CA LYS A 299 2.12 19.92 42.04
C LYS A 299 3.05 20.19 40.81
N GLU A 300 3.92 19.25 40.38
CA GLU A 300 4.81 19.34 39.17
C GLU A 300 4.67 18.13 38.19
N ILE A 301 4.84 18.34 36.87
CA ILE A 301 4.71 17.31 35.79
C ILE A 301 5.97 16.43 35.68
N LYS A 302 5.82 15.11 35.56
CA LYS A 302 6.94 14.14 35.42
C LYS A 302 6.81 13.29 34.15
N ILE A 303 7.93 12.98 33.48
CA ILE A 303 7.94 12.21 32.22
C ILE A 303 8.89 11.01 32.32
N PHE A 304 8.42 9.84 31.90
CA PHE A 304 9.16 8.58 31.97
C PHE A 304 9.23 7.89 30.62
N LYS A 305 10.43 7.61 30.11
CA LYS A 305 10.68 6.75 28.95
C LYS A 305 10.50 5.28 29.33
N VAL A 306 9.79 4.54 28.49
CA VAL A 306 9.55 3.10 28.67
C VAL A 306 10.65 2.31 27.99
N LYS A 307 11.36 1.47 28.75
CA LYS A 307 12.38 0.52 28.24
C LYS A 307 11.92 -0.92 28.51
N LYS A 308 12.60 -1.88 27.88
CA LYS A 308 12.38 -3.32 28.09
C LYS A 308 12.48 -3.74 29.57
N ASP A 309 13.35 -3.09 30.34
CA ASP A 309 13.68 -3.46 31.72
C ASP A 309 13.22 -2.45 32.78
N GLY A 310 12.44 -1.41 32.42
CA GLY A 310 11.95 -0.44 33.41
C GLY A 310 11.52 0.92 32.85
N LEU A 311 11.40 1.90 33.76
CA LEU A 311 11.08 3.29 33.46
C LEU A 311 12.30 4.17 33.75
N GLU A 312 12.60 5.10 32.85
CA GLU A 312 13.68 6.07 33.03
C GLU A 312 13.10 7.48 32.93
N GLU A 313 13.36 8.34 33.92
CA GLU A 313 12.87 9.72 33.88
C GLU A 313 13.61 10.52 32.79
N THR A 314 12.87 11.25 31.97
CA THR A 314 13.40 12.08 30.88
C THR A 314 12.72 13.45 30.89
N LYS A 315 13.30 14.44 30.22
CA LYS A 315 12.70 15.79 30.08
C LYS A 315 12.24 16.10 28.66
N THR A 316 12.52 15.22 27.71
CA THR A 316 12.24 15.44 26.28
C THR A 316 11.53 14.24 25.65
N LEU A 317 10.73 14.51 24.63
CA LEU A 317 10.10 13.48 23.79
C LEU A 317 10.99 13.16 22.56
N ASN A 318 10.79 12.02 21.91
CA ASN A 318 11.51 11.63 20.69
C ASN A 318 10.69 10.58 19.92
N SER A 319 10.62 10.69 18.60
CA SER A 319 9.83 9.81 17.72
C SER A 319 10.16 8.31 17.81
N LYS A 320 11.33 7.94 18.34
CA LYS A 320 11.74 6.53 18.52
C LYS A 320 11.32 5.88 19.84
N MET A 321 10.65 6.60 20.75
CA MET A 321 10.35 6.08 22.09
C MET A 321 8.87 6.12 22.47
N VAL A 322 8.53 5.38 23.52
CA VAL A 322 7.26 5.48 24.22
C VAL A 322 7.49 6.13 25.57
N ALA A 323 6.64 7.10 25.94
CA ALA A 323 6.76 7.85 27.19
C ALA A 323 5.45 7.82 28.00
N ILE A 324 5.57 7.89 29.31
CA ILE A 324 4.48 8.07 30.27
C ILE A 324 4.65 9.44 30.91
N ILE A 325 3.67 10.32 30.77
CA ILE A 325 3.71 11.69 31.30
C ILE A 325 2.64 11.80 32.38
N ALA A 326 3.04 12.07 33.61
CA ALA A 326 2.14 12.31 34.73
C ALA A 326 1.93 13.81 34.91
N ASP A 327 0.68 14.26 34.75
CA ASP A 327 0.27 15.65 34.90
C ASP A 327 -0.70 15.80 36.10
N PRO A 328 -0.19 16.16 37.30
CA PRO A 328 -1.02 16.38 38.48
C PRO A 328 -1.87 17.64 38.41
N SER A 329 -1.67 18.53 37.43
CA SER A 329 -2.50 19.72 37.24
C SER A 329 -3.82 19.38 36.55
N GLN A 330 -3.81 18.35 35.68
CA GLN A 330 -4.97 17.89 34.93
C GLN A 330 -5.57 16.58 35.46
N ASP A 331 -4.92 15.94 36.44
CA ASP A 331 -5.23 14.56 36.87
C ASP A 331 -5.25 13.59 35.67
N ILE A 332 -4.22 13.65 34.83
CA ILE A 332 -4.09 12.79 33.64
C ILE A 332 -2.69 12.18 33.58
N ILE A 333 -2.63 10.91 33.19
CA ILE A 333 -1.41 10.20 32.82
C ILE A 333 -1.48 9.89 31.33
N TRP A 334 -0.61 10.51 30.56
CA TRP A 334 -0.54 10.32 29.12
C TRP A 334 0.44 9.19 28.78
N ILE A 335 0.00 8.25 27.95
CA ILE A 335 0.86 7.27 27.27
C ILE A 335 1.10 7.80 25.86
N TRP A 336 2.29 8.33 25.63
CA TRP A 336 2.68 8.94 24.37
C TRP A 336 3.52 7.97 23.53
N LYS A 337 3.16 7.80 22.25
CA LYS A 337 3.82 6.88 21.32
C LYS A 337 4.48 7.63 20.16
N GLY A 338 5.80 7.53 20.06
CA GLY A 338 6.54 8.05 18.92
C GLY A 338 6.24 7.27 17.62
N LYS A 339 6.32 7.96 16.49
CA LYS A 339 6.02 7.43 15.14
C LYS A 339 6.85 6.19 14.77
N ASP A 340 8.10 6.15 15.21
CA ASP A 340 9.06 5.07 14.95
C ASP A 340 9.30 4.19 16.19
N SER A 341 8.40 4.26 17.18
CA SER A 341 8.57 3.55 18.45
C SER A 341 8.23 2.06 18.38
N SER A 342 8.81 1.28 19.30
CA SER A 342 8.59 -0.17 19.36
C SER A 342 7.17 -0.51 19.82
N ARG A 343 6.49 -1.38 19.06
CA ARG A 343 5.17 -1.92 19.43
C ARG A 343 5.20 -2.66 20.77
N PHE A 344 6.33 -3.27 21.13
CA PHE A 344 6.52 -3.96 22.40
C PHE A 344 6.64 -2.98 23.58
N GLU A 345 7.34 -1.85 23.39
CA GLU A 345 7.45 -0.79 24.41
C GLU A 345 6.08 -0.13 24.66
N TYR A 346 5.27 0.03 23.62
CA TYR A 346 3.91 0.57 23.76
C TYR A 346 2.97 -0.33 24.56
N ALA A 347 3.05 -1.65 24.35
CA ALA A 347 2.29 -2.61 25.15
C ALA A 347 2.75 -2.61 26.62
N ALA A 348 4.06 -2.48 26.87
CA ALA A 348 4.62 -2.37 28.22
C ALA A 348 4.19 -1.07 28.93
N ALA A 349 4.10 0.05 28.20
CA ALA A 349 3.72 1.35 28.72
C ALA A 349 2.33 1.34 29.38
N THR A 350 1.38 0.58 28.84
CA THR A 350 0.02 0.45 29.40
C THR A 350 0.04 -0.16 30.81
N ARG A 351 0.89 -1.17 31.03
CA ARG A 351 1.03 -1.82 32.35
C ARG A 351 1.77 -0.90 33.33
N GLN A 352 2.77 -0.19 32.83
CA GLN A 352 3.59 0.72 33.63
C GLN A 352 2.87 2.02 34.02
N ALA A 353 1.92 2.51 33.22
CA ALA A 353 1.15 3.72 33.52
C ALA A 353 0.33 3.59 34.81
N THR A 354 -0.23 2.41 35.07
CA THR A 354 -0.96 2.11 36.32
C THR A 354 -0.01 2.12 37.51
N ARG A 355 1.23 1.61 37.34
CA ARG A 355 2.26 1.66 38.39
C ARG A 355 2.71 3.10 38.68
N VAL A 356 2.91 3.92 37.64
CA VAL A 356 3.24 5.35 37.77
C VAL A 356 2.14 6.09 38.54
N LYS A 357 0.88 5.79 38.24
CA LYS A 357 -0.30 6.36 38.90
C LYS A 357 -0.33 6.10 40.41
N MET A 358 -0.14 4.84 40.81
CA MET A 358 -0.37 4.38 42.17
C MET A 358 0.86 4.51 43.07
N GLU A 359 2.04 4.22 42.54
CA GLU A 359 3.25 4.03 43.35
C GLU A 359 4.24 5.19 43.22
N ILE A 360 4.36 5.79 42.03
CA ILE A 360 5.44 6.76 41.73
C ILE A 360 4.97 8.20 41.95
N VAL A 361 3.83 8.60 41.40
CA VAL A 361 3.34 10.00 41.47
C VAL A 361 2.14 10.15 42.42
N LYS A 362 1.50 9.04 42.82
CA LYS A 362 0.39 8.99 43.79
C LYS A 362 -0.80 9.89 43.42
N ILE A 363 -1.15 9.94 42.14
CA ILE A 363 -2.33 10.66 41.63
C ILE A 363 -3.46 9.65 41.43
N PHE A 364 -4.07 9.21 42.53
CA PHE A 364 -5.03 8.10 42.56
C PHE A 364 -6.27 8.33 41.66
N HIS A 365 -6.63 9.59 41.45
CA HIS A 365 -7.79 9.97 40.63
C HIS A 365 -7.45 10.19 39.16
N ALA A 366 -6.17 10.06 38.75
CA ALA A 366 -5.78 10.38 37.38
C ALA A 366 -6.34 9.41 36.34
N ARG A 367 -6.80 9.94 35.20
CA ARG A 367 -7.22 9.14 34.04
C ARG A 367 -6.01 8.81 33.17
N ILE A 368 -6.00 7.63 32.54
CA ILE A 368 -4.93 7.22 31.64
C ILE A 368 -5.40 7.41 30.20
N GLU A 369 -4.72 8.29 29.46
CA GLU A 369 -5.04 8.60 28.07
C GLU A 369 -3.89 8.21 27.14
N ARG A 370 -4.21 7.82 25.90
CA ARG A 370 -3.22 7.37 24.92
C ARG A 370 -3.20 8.34 23.76
N VAL A 371 -1.99 8.70 23.33
CA VAL A 371 -1.79 9.70 22.29
C VAL A 371 -0.61 9.27 21.41
N ASP A 372 -0.81 9.36 20.11
CA ASP A 372 0.23 9.09 19.13
C ASP A 372 0.88 10.41 18.68
N GLU A 373 2.15 10.36 18.30
CA GLU A 373 2.90 11.53 17.84
C GLU A 373 2.24 12.19 16.63
N GLY A 374 1.88 13.47 16.76
CA GLY A 374 1.16 14.24 15.73
C GLY A 374 -0.35 14.26 15.89
N GLU A 375 -0.91 13.47 16.82
CA GLU A 375 -2.34 13.45 17.17
C GLU A 375 -2.58 13.99 18.59
N GLU A 376 -1.69 14.86 19.10
CA GLU A 376 -1.81 15.39 20.45
C GLU A 376 -3.01 16.33 20.63
N PRO A 377 -3.90 16.09 21.62
CA PRO A 377 -5.07 16.95 21.85
C PRO A 377 -4.67 18.33 22.40
N LYS A 378 -5.57 19.31 22.30
CA LYS A 378 -5.28 20.71 22.70
C LYS A 378 -4.85 20.89 24.16
N ASN A 379 -5.22 19.97 25.05
CA ASN A 379 -4.86 19.96 26.46
C ASN A 379 -3.54 19.22 26.76
N PHE A 380 -2.91 18.63 25.76
CA PHE A 380 -1.65 17.91 25.95
C PHE A 380 -0.52 18.85 26.44
N PRO A 381 0.30 18.43 27.42
CA PRO A 381 1.37 19.26 27.97
C PRO A 381 2.35 19.72 26.88
N LYS A 382 2.73 21.00 26.89
CA LYS A 382 3.73 21.54 25.95
C LYS A 382 5.14 21.11 26.35
N LEU A 383 5.54 19.93 25.87
CA LEU A 383 6.85 19.34 26.16
C LEU A 383 7.87 19.64 25.04
N ARG A 384 9.16 19.68 25.39
CA ARG A 384 10.25 19.77 24.39
C ARG A 384 10.33 18.44 23.64
N LYS A 385 10.04 18.47 22.35
CA LYS A 385 10.14 17.33 21.42
C LYS A 385 11.54 17.25 20.82
#